data_AF-A0A0D2N9S0-F1
#
_entry.id   AF-A0A0D2N9S0-F1
#
_cell.length_a   1.000
_cell.length_b   1.000
_cell.length_c   1.000
_cell.angle_alpha   90.00
_cell.angle_beta   90.00
_cell.angle_gamma   90.00
#
_symmetry.space_group_name_H-M   'P 1'
#
loop_
_entity.id
_entity.type
_entity.pdbx_description
1 polymer ?
#
loop_
_entity_poly.entity_id
_entity_poly.type
_entity_poly.pdbx_seq_one_letter_code
_entity_poly.pdbx_strand_id
1 'polypeptide(L)'
;MLTTKFETLRIQESKTIGEFYVKLYDLTNQDFPLRSEYSNSKLVRKVLRSLPERFITKVTTIDEANDTNAIKINELIGTLQTFEINMERSRRVN
;
A
#
# COMPACT_ATOMS: atom_id res chain seq x y z
N MET A 1 2.51 -4.63 20.45
CA MET A 1 1.86 -5.80 19.80
C MET A 1 1.96 -5.67 18.28
N LEU A 2 1.87 -6.76 17.53
CA LEU A 2 1.95 -6.76 16.05
C LEU A 2 0.86 -5.88 15.41
N THR A 3 -0.34 -5.85 16.00
CA THR A 3 -1.43 -4.93 15.63
C THR A 3 -1.01 -3.46 15.64
N THR A 4 -0.28 -3.02 16.68
CA THR A 4 0.23 -1.65 16.75
C THR A 4 1.19 -1.36 15.61
N LYS A 5 2.11 -2.29 15.31
CA LYS A 5 3.07 -2.14 14.21
C LYS A 5 2.36 -2.08 12.86
N PHE A 6 1.30 -2.87 12.66
CA PHE A 6 0.46 -2.82 11.47
C PHE A 6 -0.20 -1.44 11.33
N GLU A 7 -0.86 -0.93 12.38
CA GLU A 7 -1.55 0.36 12.31
C GLU A 7 -0.59 1.53 12.09
N THR A 8 0.60 1.52 12.70
CA THR A 8 1.58 2.60 12.57
C THR A 8 2.45 2.52 11.31
N LEU A 9 2.48 1.39 10.58
CA LEU A 9 3.31 1.23 9.38
C LEU A 9 2.97 2.31 8.34
N ARG A 10 3.97 3.06 7.87
CA ARG A 10 3.83 4.09 6.83
C ARG A 10 4.89 3.92 5.74
N ILE A 11 4.61 4.40 4.53
CA ILE A 11 5.59 4.41 3.44
C ILE A 11 6.74 5.39 3.71
N GLN A 12 6.62 6.36 4.62
CA GLN A 12 7.79 7.18 5.00
C GLN A 12 8.91 6.35 5.67
N GLU A 13 8.59 5.22 6.30
CA GLU A 13 9.56 4.28 6.88
C GLU A 13 10.13 3.28 5.85
N SER A 14 9.55 3.20 4.66
CA SER A 14 9.94 2.27 3.59
C SER A 14 10.18 3.06 2.31
N LYS A 15 11.41 3.11 1.82
CA LYS A 15 11.79 4.09 0.79
C LYS A 15 11.02 3.91 -0.52
N THR A 16 10.47 2.72 -0.78
CA THR A 16 9.70 2.38 -1.98
C THR A 16 8.41 1.65 -1.65
N ILE A 17 7.46 1.63 -2.60
CA ILE A 17 6.24 0.81 -2.51
C ILE A 17 6.58 -0.68 -2.32
N GLY A 18 7.64 -1.16 -2.99
CA GLY A 18 8.11 -2.54 -2.86
C GLY A 18 8.57 -2.88 -1.45
N GLU A 19 9.42 -2.04 -0.85
CA GLU A 19 9.90 -2.23 0.53
C GLU A 19 8.75 -2.19 1.55
N PHE A 20 7.78 -1.29 1.34
CA PHE A 20 6.59 -1.23 2.17
C PHE A 20 5.77 -2.52 2.09
N TYR A 21 5.58 -3.05 0.88
CA TYR A 21 4.79 -4.26 0.67
C TYR A 21 5.42 -5.48 1.33
N VAL A 22 6.75 -5.64 1.26
CA VAL A 22 7.46 -6.73 1.96
C VAL A 22 7.23 -6.65 3.47
N LYS A 23 7.44 -5.48 4.10
CA LYS A 23 7.21 -5.31 5.54
C LYS A 23 5.75 -5.56 5.95
N LEU A 24 4.80 -5.12 5.13
CA LEU A 24 3.38 -5.38 5.35
C LEU A 24 3.11 -6.89 5.34
N TYR A 25 3.64 -7.60 4.35
CA TYR A 25 3.44 -9.04 4.21
C TYR A 25 4.10 -9.81 5.37
N ASP A 26 5.32 -9.44 5.76
CA ASP A 26 6.01 -10.02 6.91
C ASP A 26 5.20 -9.86 8.21
N LEU A 27 4.64 -8.68 8.47
CA LEU A 27 3.77 -8.45 9.63
C LEU A 27 2.51 -9.33 9.60
N THR A 28 1.88 -9.48 8.43
CA THR A 28 0.68 -10.30 8.28
C THR A 28 0.96 -11.81 8.37
N ASN A 29 2.18 -12.24 8.01
CA ASN A 29 2.60 -13.65 8.09
C ASN A 29 3.08 -14.05 9.49
N GLN A 30 3.60 -13.10 10.27
CA GLN A 30 4.01 -13.34 11.66
C GLN A 30 2.83 -13.55 12.60
N ASP A 31 1.62 -13.20 12.18
CA ASP A 31 0.42 -13.20 13.01
C ASP A 31 -0.59 -14.28 12.57
N PHE A 32 -0.18 -15.55 12.69
CA PHE A 32 -0.96 -16.72 12.22
C PHE A 32 -2.43 -16.75 12.72
N PRO A 33 -2.75 -16.40 13.98
CA PRO A 33 -4.14 -16.35 14.46
C PRO A 33 -4.96 -15.21 13.85
N LEU A 34 -4.31 -14.09 13.50
CA LEU A 34 -4.94 -12.87 12.97
C LEU A 34 -4.90 -12.81 11.43
N ARG A 35 -4.33 -13.82 10.77
CA ARG A 35 -4.29 -13.94 9.30
C ARG A 35 -5.69 -13.91 8.67
N SER A 36 -6.69 -14.43 9.36
CA SER A 36 -8.11 -14.36 8.97
C SER A 36 -8.68 -12.93 9.04
N GLU A 37 -8.11 -12.05 9.86
CA GLU A 37 -8.53 -10.66 9.97
C GLU A 37 -7.93 -9.75 8.90
N TYR A 38 -6.84 -10.16 8.23
CA TYR A 38 -6.19 -9.41 7.16
C TYR A 38 -6.83 -9.70 5.80
N SER A 39 -8.13 -9.43 5.68
CA SER A 39 -8.83 -9.53 4.40
C SER A 39 -8.18 -8.63 3.34
N ASN A 40 -8.30 -9.02 2.06
CA ASN A 40 -7.78 -8.25 0.94
C ASN A 40 -8.18 -6.77 1.00
N SER A 41 -9.46 -6.52 1.31
CA SER A 41 -10.04 -5.18 1.48
C SER A 41 -9.40 -4.40 2.65
N LYS A 42 -9.07 -5.06 3.77
CA LYS A 42 -8.35 -4.43 4.91
C LYS A 42 -6.92 -4.05 4.50
N LEU A 43 -6.22 -4.92 3.78
CA LEU A 43 -4.87 -4.65 3.29
C LEU A 43 -4.85 -3.50 2.29
N VAL A 44 -5.76 -3.49 1.32
CA VAL A 44 -5.93 -2.40 0.34
C VAL A 44 -6.11 -1.06 1.05
N ARG A 45 -7.07 -0.97 1.99
CA ARG A 45 -7.28 0.26 2.77
C ARG A 45 -6.05 0.65 3.58
N LYS A 46 -5.33 -0.32 4.16
CA LYS A 46 -4.10 -0.05 4.90
C LYS A 46 -3.04 0.56 4.00
N VAL A 47 -2.84 0.03 2.78
CA VAL A 47 -1.89 0.59 1.81
C VAL A 47 -2.28 2.01 1.44
N LEU A 48 -3.53 2.24 1.04
CA LEU A 48 -4.02 3.55 0.63
C LEU A 48 -3.81 4.62 1.71
N ARG A 49 -4.13 4.31 2.97
CA ARG A 49 -3.90 5.21 4.13
C ARG A 49 -2.43 5.44 4.45
N SER A 50 -1.54 4.55 4.00
CA SER A 50 -0.10 4.61 4.31
C SER A 50 0.72 5.32 3.24
N LEU A 51 0.08 5.68 2.11
CA LEU A 51 0.72 6.38 0.99
C LEU A 51 1.10 7.82 1.37
N PRO A 52 2.25 8.30 0.86
CA PRO A 52 2.64 9.70 1.00
C PRO A 52 1.81 10.60 0.06
N GLU A 53 1.75 11.90 0.37
CA GLU A 53 0.92 12.89 -0.35
C GLU A 53 1.15 12.94 -1.87
N ARG A 54 2.35 12.59 -2.35
CA ARG A 54 2.64 12.52 -3.80
C ARG A 54 1.76 11.51 -4.56
N PHE A 55 1.08 10.60 -3.87
CA PHE A 55 0.13 9.66 -4.46
C PHE A 55 -1.34 10.11 -4.33
N ILE A 56 -1.63 11.30 -3.77
CA ILE A 56 -3.00 11.72 -3.43
C ILE A 56 -3.94 11.65 -4.63
N THR A 57 -3.51 12.12 -5.81
CA THR A 57 -4.31 12.04 -7.05
C THR A 57 -4.70 10.61 -7.40
N LYS A 58 -3.78 9.65 -7.21
CA LYS A 58 -4.03 8.23 -7.48
C LYS A 58 -4.98 7.62 -6.46
N VAL A 59 -4.85 7.99 -5.19
CA VAL A 59 -5.75 7.56 -4.11
C VAL A 59 -7.17 8.06 -4.37
N THR A 60 -7.33 9.35 -4.71
CA THR A 60 -8.64 9.94 -5.01
C THR A 60 -9.34 9.20 -6.16
N THR A 61 -8.64 8.90 -7.26
CA THR A 61 -9.24 8.14 -8.37
C THR A 61 -9.68 6.73 -7.96
N ILE A 62 -8.91 6.05 -7.10
CA ILE A 62 -9.26 4.70 -6.63
C ILE A 62 -10.46 4.74 -5.68
N ASP A 63 -10.53 5.74 -4.80
CA ASP A 63 -11.66 5.93 -3.89
C ASP A 63 -12.94 6.32 -4.65
N GLU A 64 -12.84 7.23 -5.63
CA GLU A 64 -13.97 7.65 -6.49
C GLU A 64 -14.53 6.51 -7.33
N ALA A 65 -13.68 5.57 -7.76
CA ALA A 65 -14.10 4.39 -8.50
C ALA A 65 -14.85 3.35 -7.63
N ASN A 66 -14.95 3.56 -6.31
CA ASN A 66 -15.51 2.61 -5.33
C ASN A 66 -14.89 1.19 -5.38
N ASP A 67 -13.74 1.05 -6.04
CA ASP A 67 -13.13 -0.24 -6.39
C ASP A 67 -12.26 -0.82 -5.26
N THR A 68 -12.19 -0.15 -4.10
CA THR A 68 -11.31 -0.55 -2.98
C THR A 68 -11.66 -1.91 -2.36
N ASN A 69 -12.90 -2.38 -2.55
CA ASN A 69 -13.32 -3.71 -2.08
C ASN A 69 -13.11 -4.81 -3.12
N ALA A 70 -13.00 -4.46 -4.41
CA ALA A 70 -12.86 -5.41 -5.51
C ALA A 70 -11.40 -5.54 -5.99
N ILE A 71 -10.60 -4.48 -5.90
CA ILE A 71 -9.17 -4.52 -6.27
C ILE A 71 -8.39 -5.51 -5.40
N LYS A 72 -7.58 -6.35 -6.03
CA LYS A 72 -6.66 -7.25 -5.30
C LYS A 72 -5.44 -6.49 -4.82
N ILE A 73 -4.93 -6.83 -3.65
CA ILE A 73 -3.75 -6.17 -3.06
C ILE A 73 -2.54 -6.21 -4.01
N ASN A 74 -2.29 -7.35 -4.67
CA ASN A 74 -1.18 -7.48 -5.64
C ASN A 74 -1.34 -6.53 -6.84
N GLU A 75 -2.57 -6.32 -7.30
CA GLU A 75 -2.88 -5.43 -8.43
C GLU A 75 -2.69 -3.96 -8.05
N LEU A 76 -3.14 -3.58 -6.84
CA LEU A 76 -2.89 -2.26 -6.28
C LEU A 76 -1.39 -1.98 -6.17
N ILE A 77 -0.62 -2.92 -5.63
CA ILE A 77 0.83 -2.77 -5.47
C ILE A 77 1.52 -2.61 -6.82
N GLY A 78 1.19 -3.44 -7.81
CA GLY A 78 1.74 -3.30 -9.16
C GLY A 78 1.44 -1.93 -9.77
N THR A 79 0.20 -1.45 -9.64
CA THR A 79 -0.22 -0.13 -10.10
C THR A 79 0.58 1.00 -9.43
N LEU A 80 0.77 0.92 -8.12
CA LEU A 80 1.53 1.91 -7.36
C LEU A 80 3.03 1.91 -7.70
N GLN A 81 3.63 0.73 -7.93
CA GLN A 81 5.02 0.61 -8.37
C GLN A 81 5.23 1.20 -9.77
N THR A 82 4.34 0.92 -10.72
CA THR A 82 4.39 1.54 -12.06
C THR A 82 4.28 3.06 -11.96
N PHE A 83 3.38 3.56 -11.11
CA PHE A 83 3.24 5.00 -10.89
C PHE A 83 4.51 5.62 -10.25
N GLU A 84 5.10 4.96 -9.26
CA GLU A 84 6.37 5.37 -8.63
C GLU A 84 7.51 5.47 -9.65
N ILE A 85 7.67 4.47 -10.53
CA ILE A 85 8.68 4.48 -11.60
C ILE A 85 8.44 5.64 -12.58
N ASN A 86 7.19 5.88 -12.98
CA ASN A 86 6.87 6.96 -13.91
C ASN A 86 7.14 8.34 -13.31
N MET A 87 6.81 8.56 -12.04
CA MET A 87 7.15 9.80 -11.33
C MET A 87 8.66 10.03 -11.27
N GLU A 88 9.43 8.99 -10.93
CA GLU A 88 10.90 9.07 -10.88
C GLU A 88 11.49 9.36 -12.26
N ARG A 89 10.95 8.76 -13.32
CA ARG A 89 11.34 9.07 -14.70
C ARG A 89 11.08 10.53 -15.03
N SER A 90 9.87 11.04 -14.80
CA SER A 90 9.51 12.44 -15.07
C SER A 90 10.38 13.44 -14.30
N ARG A 91 10.85 13.09 -13.10
CA ARG A 91 11.77 13.92 -12.31
C ARG A 91 13.19 13.99 -12.89
N ARG A 92 13.63 12.98 -13.65
CA ARG A 92 14.97 12.94 -14.26
C ARG A 92 15.07 13.65 -15.61
N VAL A 93 13.93 13.95 -16.25
CA VAL A 93 13.87 14.63 -17.55
C VAL A 93 13.71 16.15 -17.41
N ASN A 94 13.78 16.68 -16.18
CA ASN A 94 13.57 18.09 -15.84
C ASN A 94 14.74 18.59 -15.00
#